data_AF-A0A2E6H3Y7-F1
#
_entry.id   AF-A0A2E6H3Y7-F1
#
_cell.length_a   1.000
_cell.length_b   1.000
_cell.length_c   1.000
_cell.angle_alpha   90.00
_cell.angle_beta   90.00
_cell.angle_gamma   90.00
#
_symmetry.space_group_name_H-M   'P 1'
#
loop_
_entity.id
_entity.type
_entity.pdbx_description
1 polymer ?
#
loop_
_entity_poly.entity_id
_entity_poly.type
_entity_poly.pdbx_seq_one_letter_code
_entity_poly.pdbx_strand_id
1 'polypeptide(L)'
;MTKILLPLLLALALTSAAHASPESCYEAFTDGHTQDSRNFSVDLNDLDMREYGRDYQAEAIFVIRELAKELGCKKKDLNFGKGVNGRSKHRCRTLIPGRAHTAVCYIETNLGYFFLTKDFLDKANITYNRWD
;
A
#
# COMPACT_ATOMS: atom_id res chain seq x y z
N MET A 1 21.92 44.63 18.22
CA MET A 1 20.91 43.58 18.50
C MET A 1 20.53 42.72 17.28
N THR A 2 20.87 43.14 16.05
CA THR A 2 20.57 42.41 14.79
C THR A 2 21.42 41.14 14.55
N LYS A 3 22.51 40.91 15.29
CA LYS A 3 23.40 39.73 15.11
C LYS A 3 22.87 38.43 15.73
N ILE A 4 21.82 38.50 16.57
CA ILE A 4 21.24 37.32 17.25
C ILE A 4 20.01 36.78 16.48
N LEU A 5 19.43 37.56 15.56
CA LEU A 5 18.26 37.15 14.77
C LEU A 5 18.59 36.11 13.69
N LEU A 6 19.80 36.18 13.10
CA LEU A 6 20.21 35.27 12.03
C LEU A 6 20.38 33.80 12.48
N PRO A 7 21.02 33.48 13.61
CA PRO A 7 21.10 32.08 14.08
C PRO A 7 19.74 31.53 14.54
N LEU A 8 18.83 32.38 15.02
CA LEU A 8 17.48 31.98 15.44
C LEU A 8 16.60 31.60 14.23
N LEU A 9 16.71 32.33 13.12
CA LEU A 9 16.06 32.00 11.85
C LEU A 9 16.61 30.71 11.22
N LEU A 10 17.91 30.45 11.35
CA LEU A 10 18.52 29.20 10.88
C LEU A 10 18.08 27.98 11.70
N ALA A 11 17.90 28.15 13.02
CA ALA A 11 17.40 27.08 13.90
C ALA A 11 15.93 26.73 13.62
N LEU A 12 15.09 27.71 13.27
CA LEU A 12 13.69 27.45 12.89
C LEU A 12 13.56 26.69 11.56
N ALA A 13 14.44 26.96 10.59
CA ALA A 13 14.43 26.31 9.28
C ALA A 13 14.75 24.81 9.31
N LEU A 14 15.36 24.31 10.38
CA LEU A 14 15.66 22.88 10.57
C LEU A 14 14.46 22.05 11.07
N THR A 15 13.39 22.70 11.55
CA THR A 15 12.23 22.01 12.13
C THR A 15 11.17 21.58 11.11
N SER A 16 11.28 22.02 9.85
CA SER A 16 10.29 21.71 8.80
C SER A 16 10.56 20.42 8.01
N ALA A 17 11.56 19.62 8.37
CA ALA A 17 11.77 18.29 7.79
C ALA A 17 10.96 17.23 8.54
N ALA A 18 9.64 17.44 8.68
CA ALA A 18 8.70 16.40 9.09
C ALA A 18 8.58 15.38 7.94
N HIS A 19 9.56 14.48 7.85
CA HIS A 19 9.46 13.31 7.01
C HIS A 19 8.38 12.40 7.61
N ALA A 20 7.20 12.34 6.98
CA ALA A 20 6.30 11.22 7.20
C ALA A 20 7.10 9.92 6.95
N SER A 21 7.34 9.17 8.02
CA SER A 21 8.04 7.88 8.02
C SER A 21 7.08 6.79 7.52
N PRO A 22 7.59 5.61 7.09
CA PRO A 22 6.74 4.45 6.79
C PRO A 22 5.81 4.05 7.94
N GLU A 23 6.12 4.46 9.16
CA GLU A 23 5.28 4.30 10.36
C GLU A 23 3.89 4.89 10.15
N SER A 24 3.78 6.08 9.55
CA SER A 24 2.47 6.68 9.24
C SER A 24 1.63 5.84 8.26
N CYS A 25 2.28 5.17 7.30
CA CYS A 25 1.57 4.30 6.36
C CYS A 25 1.17 2.98 7.03
N TYR A 26 2.06 2.42 7.84
CA TYR A 26 1.79 1.22 8.62
C TYR A 26 0.66 1.44 9.64
N GLU A 27 0.64 2.57 10.32
CA GLU A 27 -0.47 3.02 11.18
C GLU A 27 -1.78 3.10 10.40
N ALA A 28 -1.76 3.62 9.17
CA ALA A 28 -2.97 3.69 8.34
C ALA A 28 -3.54 2.29 8.03
N PHE A 29 -2.68 1.29 7.78
CA PHE A 29 -3.11 -0.10 7.55
C PHE A 29 -3.48 -0.86 8.83
N THR A 30 -3.08 -0.38 10.01
CA THR A 30 -3.32 -1.04 11.30
C THR A 30 -4.27 -0.25 12.21
N ASP A 31 -4.82 0.87 11.73
CA ASP A 31 -5.65 1.78 12.51
C ASP A 31 -4.95 2.22 13.82
N GLY A 32 -3.73 2.76 13.68
CA GLY A 32 -2.89 3.15 14.80
C GLY A 32 -2.45 1.97 15.67
N HIS A 33 -2.08 0.84 15.04
CA HIS A 33 -1.66 -0.41 15.70
C HIS A 33 -2.74 -1.14 16.50
N THR A 34 -4.01 -0.79 16.35
CA THR A 34 -5.13 -1.44 17.06
C THR A 34 -5.62 -2.71 16.38
N GLN A 35 -5.31 -2.88 15.08
CA GLN A 35 -5.76 -4.00 14.26
C GLN A 35 -4.59 -4.68 13.55
N ASP A 36 -4.49 -6.00 13.71
CA ASP A 36 -3.49 -6.83 13.02
C ASP A 36 -3.92 -7.21 11.60
N SER A 37 -5.22 -7.13 11.33
CA SER A 37 -5.81 -7.37 10.01
C SER A 37 -6.93 -6.38 9.72
N ARG A 38 -7.04 -5.94 8.47
CA ARG A 38 -8.09 -5.00 8.03
C ARG A 38 -8.57 -5.32 6.63
N ASN A 39 -9.84 -5.07 6.39
CA ASN A 39 -10.45 -5.22 5.07
C ASN A 39 -10.76 -3.85 4.47
N PHE A 40 -10.46 -3.73 3.19
CA PHE A 40 -10.70 -2.55 2.36
C PHE A 40 -11.46 -2.96 1.12
N SER A 41 -12.23 -2.03 0.57
CA SER A 41 -12.91 -2.19 -0.72
C SER A 41 -12.57 -0.97 -1.56
N VAL A 42 -12.08 -1.21 -2.77
CA VAL A 42 -11.68 -0.18 -3.73
C VAL A 42 -12.56 -0.32 -4.96
N ASP A 43 -13.17 0.78 -5.39
CA ASP A 43 -13.88 0.84 -6.66
C ASP A 43 -12.87 1.01 -7.79
N LEU A 44 -12.83 0.04 -8.70
CA LEU A 44 -11.89 -0.01 -9.82
C LEU A 44 -12.23 1.00 -10.90
N ASN A 45 -13.48 1.49 -10.96
CA ASN A 45 -13.88 2.54 -11.89
C ASN A 45 -13.30 3.91 -11.53
N ASP A 46 -12.97 4.12 -10.25
CA ASP A 46 -12.38 5.37 -9.76
C ASP A 46 -10.87 5.43 -10.03
N LEU A 47 -10.27 4.33 -10.48
CA LEU A 47 -8.84 4.22 -10.75
C LEU A 47 -8.54 4.48 -12.24
N ASP A 48 -7.52 5.29 -12.51
CA ASP A 48 -6.91 5.41 -13.85
C ASP A 48 -6.03 4.17 -14.14
N MET A 49 -6.69 3.02 -14.29
CA MET A 49 -6.05 1.73 -14.43
C MET A 49 -5.83 1.40 -15.91
N ARG A 50 -4.56 1.17 -16.29
CA ARG A 50 -4.25 0.59 -17.60
C ARG A 50 -4.77 -0.85 -17.70
N GLU A 51 -4.92 -1.35 -18.93
CA GLU A 51 -5.25 -2.76 -19.14
C GLU A 51 -4.06 -3.67 -18.78
N TYR A 52 -4.25 -4.55 -17.79
CA TYR A 52 -3.24 -5.53 -17.33
C TYR A 52 -3.36 -6.90 -18.00
N GLY A 53 -4.47 -7.16 -18.73
CA GLY A 53 -4.71 -8.43 -19.40
C GLY A 53 -4.68 -9.63 -18.44
N ARG A 54 -3.65 -10.46 -18.56
CA ARG A 54 -3.44 -11.66 -17.71
C ARG A 54 -2.39 -11.46 -16.61
N ASP A 55 -1.84 -10.27 -16.46
CA ASP A 55 -0.87 -9.94 -15.41
C ASP A 55 -1.59 -9.53 -14.11
N TYR A 56 -2.29 -10.49 -13.52
CA TYR A 56 -3.08 -10.28 -12.30
C TYR A 56 -2.22 -9.81 -11.11
N GLN A 57 -0.93 -10.16 -11.11
CA GLN A 57 -0.02 -9.75 -10.05
C GLN A 57 0.29 -8.25 -10.17
N ALA A 58 0.63 -7.77 -11.38
CA ALA A 58 0.89 -6.35 -11.58
C ALA A 58 -0.38 -5.51 -11.35
N GLU A 59 -1.54 -6.02 -11.74
CA GLU A 59 -2.84 -5.40 -11.44
C GLU A 59 -3.05 -5.31 -9.92
N ALA A 60 -2.90 -6.41 -9.18
CA ALA A 60 -3.08 -6.40 -7.73
C ALA A 60 -2.12 -5.44 -7.02
N ILE A 61 -0.85 -5.39 -7.45
CA ILE A 61 0.14 -4.43 -6.93
C ILE A 61 -0.29 -2.99 -7.22
N PHE A 62 -0.89 -2.72 -8.38
CA PHE A 62 -1.39 -1.39 -8.72
C PHE A 62 -2.53 -0.97 -7.80
N VAL A 63 -3.55 -1.83 -7.64
CA VAL A 63 -4.70 -1.52 -6.77
C VAL A 63 -4.25 -1.30 -5.31
N ILE A 64 -3.34 -2.13 -4.79
CA ILE A 64 -2.79 -1.94 -3.43
C ILE A 64 -2.04 -0.61 -3.30
N ARG A 65 -1.36 -0.15 -4.36
CA ARG A 65 -0.69 1.17 -4.35
C ARG A 65 -1.68 2.32 -4.35
N GLU A 66 -2.77 2.24 -5.11
CA GLU A 66 -3.79 3.29 -5.10
C GLU A 66 -4.52 3.33 -3.74
N LEU A 67 -4.86 2.17 -3.16
CA LEU A 67 -5.37 2.12 -1.79
C LEU A 67 -4.39 2.77 -0.80
N ALA A 68 -3.09 2.43 -0.87
CA ALA A 68 -2.10 3.02 0.02
C ALA A 68 -2.02 4.54 -0.14
N LYS A 69 -2.10 5.05 -1.37
CA LYS A 69 -2.10 6.49 -1.66
C LYS A 69 -3.34 7.18 -1.11
N GLU A 70 -4.52 6.56 -1.21
CA GLU A 70 -5.75 7.06 -0.58
C GLU A 70 -5.63 7.13 0.95
N LEU A 71 -4.93 6.17 1.55
CA LEU A 71 -4.59 6.16 2.97
C LEU A 71 -3.47 7.15 3.35
N GLY A 72 -2.96 7.93 2.39
CA GLY A 72 -1.93 8.96 2.63
C GLY A 72 -0.48 8.45 2.57
N CYS A 73 -0.25 7.19 2.20
CA CYS A 73 1.08 6.63 2.04
C CYS A 73 1.83 7.24 0.84
N LYS A 74 3.16 7.33 0.96
CA LYS A 74 4.05 7.67 -0.16
C LYS A 74 4.47 6.39 -0.88
N LYS A 75 4.80 6.53 -2.17
CA LYS A 75 5.28 5.42 -3.02
C LYS A 75 6.45 4.63 -2.41
N LYS A 76 7.31 5.28 -1.63
CA LYS A 76 8.48 4.67 -0.99
C LYS A 76 8.15 3.83 0.25
N ASP A 77 6.95 3.98 0.81
CA ASP A 77 6.56 3.35 2.07
C ASP A 77 6.16 1.88 1.85
N LEU A 78 5.66 1.55 0.65
CA LEU A 78 5.40 0.18 0.21
C LEU A 78 6.46 -0.32 -0.77
N ASN A 79 7.15 -1.38 -0.36
CA ASN A 79 8.11 -2.13 -1.15
C ASN A 79 7.57 -3.52 -1.46
N PHE A 80 7.35 -3.79 -2.74
CA PHE A 80 6.86 -5.09 -3.24
C PHE A 80 8.00 -6.03 -3.66
N GLY A 81 9.26 -5.61 -3.55
CA GLY A 81 10.42 -6.45 -3.86
C GLY A 81 11.11 -7.02 -2.62
N LYS A 82 10.95 -6.36 -1.47
CA LYS A 82 11.59 -6.71 -0.20
C LYS A 82 10.55 -6.74 0.93
N GLY A 83 10.37 -7.91 1.53
CA GLY A 83 9.57 -8.13 2.73
C GLY A 83 10.43 -8.36 3.97
N VAL A 84 9.80 -8.76 5.08
CA VAL A 84 10.46 -8.93 6.39
C VAL A 84 11.54 -10.01 6.34
N ASN A 85 11.31 -11.09 5.59
CA ASN A 85 12.21 -12.23 5.49
C ASN A 85 13.10 -12.20 4.22
N GLY A 86 13.29 -11.03 3.61
CA GLY A 86 14.11 -10.86 2.41
C GLY A 86 13.29 -10.53 1.16
N ARG A 87 13.37 -11.34 0.10
CA ARG A 87 12.64 -11.06 -1.15
C ARG A 87 11.14 -11.34 -0.97
N SER A 88 10.30 -10.37 -1.34
CA SER A 88 8.85 -10.52 -1.28
C SER A 88 8.34 -11.65 -2.16
N LYS A 89 7.36 -12.41 -1.68
CA LYS A 89 6.69 -13.47 -2.42
C LYS A 89 5.31 -13.00 -2.88
N HIS A 90 4.98 -13.31 -4.13
CA HIS A 90 3.68 -12.97 -4.71
C HIS A 90 3.11 -14.19 -5.40
N ARG A 91 1.79 -14.34 -5.37
CA ARG A 91 1.12 -15.41 -6.09
C ARG A 91 -0.31 -15.04 -6.41
N CYS A 92 -0.66 -15.06 -7.69
CA CYS A 92 -2.04 -15.02 -8.13
C CYS A 92 -2.47 -16.40 -8.64
N ARG A 93 -3.67 -16.83 -8.26
CA ARG A 93 -4.26 -18.07 -8.74
C ARG A 93 -5.70 -17.82 -9.15
N THR A 94 -6.05 -18.21 -10.37
CA THR A 94 -7.43 -18.29 -10.81
C THR A 94 -8.10 -19.49 -10.14
N LEU A 95 -9.23 -19.25 -9.46
CA LEU A 95 -9.98 -20.30 -8.79
C LEU A 95 -10.80 -21.13 -9.79
N ILE A 96 -11.38 -20.49 -10.80
CA ILE A 96 -12.16 -21.15 -11.86
C ILE A 96 -11.42 -20.99 -13.19
N PRO A 97 -10.87 -22.06 -13.78
CA PRO A 97 -10.20 -22.01 -15.06
C PRO A 97 -11.05 -21.32 -16.14
N GLY A 98 -10.42 -20.47 -16.95
CA GLY A 98 -11.10 -19.70 -18.01
C GLY A 98 -11.87 -18.46 -17.52
N ARG A 99 -11.99 -18.23 -16.20
CA ARG A 99 -12.64 -17.03 -15.64
C ARG A 99 -11.62 -16.11 -14.96
N ALA A 100 -11.09 -15.17 -15.74
CA ALA A 100 -10.06 -14.22 -15.29
C ALA A 100 -10.44 -13.45 -14.01
N HIS A 101 -11.71 -13.06 -13.85
CA HIS A 101 -12.22 -12.34 -12.66
C HIS A 101 -12.19 -13.18 -11.37
N THR A 102 -11.95 -14.48 -11.44
CA THR A 102 -11.85 -15.36 -10.26
C THR A 102 -10.42 -15.50 -9.73
N ALA A 103 -9.51 -14.62 -10.17
CA ALA A 103 -8.16 -14.57 -9.65
C ALA A 103 -8.15 -14.06 -8.20
N VAL A 104 -7.42 -14.78 -7.35
CA VAL A 104 -7.08 -14.36 -5.99
C VAL A 104 -5.58 -14.18 -5.91
N CYS A 105 -5.15 -13.03 -5.39
CA CYS A 105 -3.74 -12.67 -5.32
C CYS A 105 -3.27 -12.52 -3.87
N TYR A 106 -2.16 -13.17 -3.55
CA TYR A 106 -1.34 -12.94 -2.36
C TYR A 106 -0.17 -12.02 -2.75
N ILE A 107 -0.01 -10.90 -2.07
CA ILE A 107 1.02 -9.89 -2.34
C ILE A 107 1.77 -9.54 -1.04
N GLU A 108 3.07 -9.78 -0.99
CA GLU A 108 3.93 -9.49 0.17
C GLU A 108 4.66 -8.16 0.04
N THR A 109 4.70 -7.37 1.12
CA THR A 109 5.43 -6.11 1.16
C THR A 109 6.40 -6.02 2.35
N ASN A 110 7.00 -4.87 2.59
CA ASN A 110 7.69 -4.59 3.85
C ASN A 110 6.74 -4.33 5.03
N LEU A 111 5.46 -4.02 4.79
CA LEU A 111 4.50 -3.63 5.85
C LEU A 111 3.67 -4.82 6.34
N GLY A 112 3.24 -5.66 5.40
CA GLY A 112 2.36 -6.81 5.65
C GLY A 112 2.07 -7.54 4.35
N TYR A 113 1.20 -8.53 4.42
CA TYR A 113 0.70 -9.23 3.24
C TYR A 113 -0.74 -8.86 2.94
N PHE A 114 -1.06 -8.87 1.65
CA PHE A 114 -2.36 -8.52 1.13
C PHE A 114 -2.96 -9.71 0.40
N PHE A 115 -4.23 -9.98 0.67
CA PHE A 115 -5.05 -10.82 -0.18
C PHE A 115 -6.01 -9.95 -0.96
N LEU A 116 -6.02 -10.10 -2.28
CA LEU A 116 -6.90 -9.36 -3.15
C LEU A 116 -7.81 -10.32 -3.91
N THR A 117 -9.10 -10.00 -3.89
CA THR A 117 -10.13 -10.62 -4.74
C THR A 117 -10.86 -9.52 -5.50
N LYS A 118 -11.41 -9.85 -6.67
CA LYS A 118 -12.28 -8.94 -7.42
C LYS A 118 -13.68 -9.52 -7.46
N ASP A 119 -14.68 -8.67 -7.32
CA ASP A 119 -16.04 -9.06 -7.66
C ASP A 119 -16.27 -8.97 -9.18
N PHE A 120 -17.44 -9.42 -9.62
CA PHE A 120 -17.79 -9.41 -11.04
C PHE A 120 -18.16 -8.02 -11.56
N LEU A 121 -18.48 -7.10 -10.66
CA LEU A 121 -18.77 -5.72 -11.01
C LEU A 121 -17.42 -5.02 -11.08
N ASP A 122 -17.19 -4.08 -10.18
CA ASP A 122 -16.06 -3.17 -10.31
C ASP A 122 -15.32 -3.01 -8.99
N LYS A 123 -15.45 -3.92 -8.01
CA LYS A 123 -14.76 -3.77 -6.73
C LYS A 123 -13.62 -4.76 -6.56
N ALA A 124 -12.51 -4.25 -6.04
CA ALA A 124 -11.46 -5.06 -5.44
C ALA A 124 -11.62 -5.08 -3.92
N ASN A 125 -11.69 -6.27 -3.35
CA ASN A 125 -11.70 -6.48 -1.91
C ASN A 125 -10.29 -6.89 -1.47
N ILE A 126 -9.72 -6.12 -0.54
CA ILE A 126 -8.34 -6.24 -0.10
C ILE A 126 -8.33 -6.52 1.40
N THR A 127 -7.77 -7.66 1.79
CA THR A 127 -7.46 -7.97 3.19
C THR A 127 -5.98 -7.75 3.42
N TYR A 128 -5.65 -6.78 4.27
CA TYR A 128 -4.30 -6.58 4.80
C TYR A 128 -4.12 -7.39 6.09
N ASN A 129 -2.94 -7.96 6.30
CA ASN A 129 -2.52 -8.55 7.56
C ASN A 129 -1.05 -8.20 7.87
N ARG A 130 -0.76 -7.98 9.15
CA ARG A 130 0.60 -7.92 9.69
C ARG A 130 1.28 -9.29 9.58
N TRP A 131 2.62 -9.29 9.64
CA TRP A 131 3.48 -10.46 9.46
C TRP A 131 3.40 -11.55 10.54
N ASP A 132 2.68 -11.32 11.63
CA ASP A 132 2.63 -12.17 12.83
C ASP A 132 1.27 -12.87 13.05
#